data_AF-A0A6P0I4E8-F1
#
_entry.id   AF-A0A6P0I4E8-F1
#
_cell.length_a   1.000
_cell.length_b   1.000
_cell.length_c   1.000
_cell.angle_alpha   90.00
_cell.angle_beta   90.00
_cell.angle_gamma   90.00
#
_symmetry.space_group_name_H-M   'P 1'
#
loop_
_entity.id
_entity.type
_entity.pdbx_description
1 polymer ?
#
loop_
_entity_poly.entity_id
_entity_poly.type
_entity_poly.pdbx_seq_one_letter_code
_entity_poly.pdbx_strand_id
1 'polypeptide(L)'
;MSYLAQDPAQPDELTQKSKLSTEWEFAEIWVDPWLSPPYILMLVKEQSGKFSIQDPAESYRTIFTGDNYEETQMWLLEDEYERVTGRFCQPE
;
A
#
# COMPACT_ATOMS: atom_id res chain seq x y z
N MET A 1 43.41 -19.84 -37.86
CA MET A 1 43.05 -19.62 -36.45
C MET A 1 43.23 -18.14 -36.16
N SER A 2 42.17 -17.35 -36.22
CA SER A 2 42.18 -15.95 -35.83
C SER A 2 40.82 -15.67 -35.21
N TYR A 3 40.74 -15.73 -33.88
CA TYR A 3 39.53 -15.36 -33.15
C TYR A 3 39.53 -13.84 -33.03
N LEU A 4 38.56 -13.19 -33.69
CA LEU A 4 38.25 -11.78 -33.45
C LEU A 4 37.84 -11.62 -31.98
N ALA A 5 38.40 -10.61 -31.33
CA ALA A 5 37.97 -10.17 -30.02
C ALA A 5 36.50 -9.72 -30.10
N GLN A 6 35.62 -10.38 -29.35
CA GLN A 6 34.31 -9.84 -29.04
C GLN A 6 34.45 -8.85 -27.89
N ASP A 7 34.10 -7.61 -28.21
CA ASP A 7 33.81 -6.50 -27.32
C ASP A 7 32.99 -6.96 -26.10
N PRO A 8 33.32 -6.55 -24.87
CA PRO A 8 32.49 -6.86 -23.71
C PRO A 8 31.16 -6.14 -23.86
N ALA A 9 30.13 -6.89 -24.24
CA ALA A 9 28.75 -6.46 -24.25
C ALA A 9 28.44 -5.69 -22.96
N GLN A 10 28.14 -4.41 -23.13
CA GLN A 10 27.70 -3.51 -22.08
C GLN A 10 26.42 -4.09 -21.45
N PRO A 11 26.33 -4.23 -20.12
CA PRO A 11 25.08 -4.50 -19.45
C PRO A 11 24.42 -3.14 -19.17
N ASP A 12 23.94 -2.48 -20.20
CA ASP A 12 23.21 -1.21 -20.10
C ASP A 12 21.83 -1.38 -20.72
N GLU A 13 21.06 -2.36 -20.21
CA GLU A 13 19.63 -2.50 -20.51
C GLU A 13 19.04 -3.53 -19.53
N LEU A 14 17.89 -3.21 -18.92
CA LEU A 14 17.17 -3.98 -17.88
C LEU A 14 17.51 -3.65 -16.42
N THR A 15 17.69 -2.39 -16.06
CA THR A 15 17.15 -1.93 -14.77
C THR A 15 16.68 -0.48 -14.85
N GLN A 16 15.84 -0.17 -15.85
CA GLN A 16 14.88 0.90 -15.68
C GLN A 16 13.83 0.42 -14.68
N LYS A 17 14.24 0.30 -13.41
CA LYS A 17 13.34 0.28 -12.26
C LYS A 17 12.71 1.65 -12.31
N SER A 18 11.60 1.75 -13.07
CA SER A 18 10.73 2.91 -13.06
C SER A 18 10.52 3.21 -11.59
N LYS A 19 11.13 4.30 -11.16
CA LYS A 19 10.91 4.93 -9.87
C LYS A 19 9.45 5.35 -9.96
N LEU A 20 8.53 4.40 -9.75
CA LEU A 20 7.17 4.69 -9.36
C LEU A 20 7.40 5.44 -8.06
N SER A 21 7.45 6.76 -8.17
CA SER A 21 7.31 7.64 -7.02
C SER A 21 5.94 7.29 -6.49
N THR A 22 5.88 6.29 -5.61
CA THR A 22 4.66 5.96 -4.90
C THR A 22 4.29 7.25 -4.19
N GLU A 23 3.20 7.89 -4.62
CA GLU A 23 2.74 9.19 -4.10
C GLU A 23 2.22 9.07 -2.66
N TRP A 24 2.30 7.86 -2.11
CA TRP A 24 1.84 7.46 -0.80
C TRP A 24 2.84 6.50 -0.15
N GLU A 25 2.95 6.61 1.16
CA GLU A 25 3.64 5.67 2.03
C GLU A 25 2.58 4.81 2.73
N PHE A 26 2.77 3.50 2.69
CA PHE A 26 1.91 2.58 3.43
C PHE A 26 2.03 2.88 4.94
N ALA A 27 0.90 3.08 5.61
CA ALA A 27 0.88 3.27 7.06
C ALA A 27 0.33 2.02 7.75
N GLU A 28 -0.95 1.69 7.54
CA GLU A 28 -1.64 0.68 8.33
C GLU A 28 -2.75 -0.03 7.53
N ILE A 29 -3.18 -1.19 8.02
CA ILE A 29 -4.36 -1.92 7.51
C ILE A 29 -5.39 -1.98 8.63
N TRP A 30 -6.65 -1.84 8.25
CA TRP A 30 -7.81 -1.88 9.12
C TRP A 30 -8.81 -2.88 8.56
N VAL A 31 -9.50 -3.62 9.43
CA VAL A 31 -10.48 -4.62 9.02
C VAL A 31 -11.80 -4.45 9.73
N ASP A 32 -12.88 -4.76 9.04
CA ASP A 32 -14.16 -5.00 9.65
C ASP A 32 -14.26 -6.51 9.98
N PRO A 33 -14.22 -6.91 11.27
CA PRO A 33 -14.29 -8.31 11.68
C PRO A 33 -15.71 -8.89 11.60
N TRP A 34 -16.74 -8.06 11.44
CA TRP A 34 -18.14 -8.48 11.41
C TRP A 34 -18.56 -9.03 10.03
N LEU A 35 -17.80 -8.70 8.99
CA LEU A 35 -18.01 -9.18 7.64
C LEU A 35 -17.27 -10.51 7.39
N SER A 36 -17.90 -11.40 6.62
CA SER A 36 -17.30 -12.68 6.21
C SER A 36 -17.42 -12.83 4.68
N PRO A 37 -16.30 -12.73 3.93
CA PRO A 37 -14.93 -12.49 4.39
C PRO A 37 -14.74 -11.08 5.00
N PRO A 38 -13.76 -10.88 5.90
CA PRO A 38 -13.53 -9.59 6.54
C PRO A 38 -13.21 -8.52 5.50
N TYR A 39 -13.83 -7.35 5.66
CA TYR A 39 -13.57 -6.21 4.78
C TYR A 39 -12.30 -5.50 5.22
N ILE A 40 -11.50 -5.00 4.28
CA ILE A 40 -10.19 -4.45 4.57
C ILE A 40 -10.10 -3.05 3.98
N LEU A 41 -9.64 -2.11 4.79
CA LEU A 41 -9.29 -0.75 4.40
C LEU A 41 -7.81 -0.49 4.64
N MET A 42 -7.21 0.32 3.78
CA MET A 42 -5.80 0.68 3.87
C MET A 42 -5.67 2.14 4.26
N LEU A 43 -4.98 2.39 5.37
CA LEU A 43 -4.59 3.74 5.74
C LEU A 43 -3.20 4.01 5.17
N VAL A 44 -3.10 5.04 4.34
CA VAL A 44 -1.86 5.46 3.69
C VAL A 44 -1.56 6.92 4.02
N LYS A 45 -0.28 7.27 4.03
CA LYS A 45 0.17 8.64 4.20
C LYS A 45 0.56 9.20 2.84
N GLU A 46 -0.11 10.25 2.39
CA GLU A 46 0.25 10.93 1.15
C GLU A 46 1.55 11.73 1.30
N GLN A 47 2.25 11.97 0.19
CA GLN A 47 3.41 12.88 0.17
C GLN A 47 3.06 14.33 0.57
N SER A 48 1.78 14.70 0.46
CA SER A 48 1.24 15.97 0.97
C SER A 48 1.32 16.10 2.50
N GLY A 49 1.56 14.99 3.21
CA GLY A 49 1.55 14.89 4.68
C GLY A 49 0.19 14.50 5.25
N LYS A 50 -0.85 14.40 4.41
CA LYS A 50 -2.19 13.97 4.78
C LYS A 50 -2.29 12.45 4.90
N PHE A 51 -3.37 11.99 5.53
CA PHE A 51 -3.67 10.56 5.65
C PHE A 51 -4.95 10.23 4.90
N SER A 52 -4.94 9.10 4.19
CA SER A 52 -6.05 8.70 3.34
C SER A 52 -6.40 7.24 3.58
N ILE A 53 -7.69 6.96 3.53
CA ILE A 53 -8.25 5.61 3.60
C ILE A 53 -8.56 5.19 2.17
N GLN A 54 -7.91 4.12 1.73
CA GLN A 54 -8.10 3.52 0.43
C GLN A 54 -8.79 2.17 0.55
N ASP A 55 -9.67 1.92 -0.41
CA ASP A 55 -10.41 0.69 -0.52
C ASP A 55 -9.79 -0.25 -1.58
N PRO A 56 -9.11 -1.32 -1.18
CA PRO A 56 -8.57 -2.29 -2.12
C PRO A 56 -9.66 -3.05 -2.91
N ALA A 57 -10.89 -3.18 -2.39
CA ALA A 57 -12.00 -3.80 -3.11
C ALA A 57 -12.55 -2.87 -4.22
N GLU A 58 -12.49 -1.55 -4.02
CA GLU A 58 -12.84 -0.54 -5.04
C GLU A 58 -11.62 -0.03 -5.84
N SER A 59 -10.66 -0.90 -6.19
CA SER A 59 -9.47 -0.52 -6.98
C SER A 59 -8.58 0.56 -6.35
N TYR A 60 -8.39 0.50 -5.03
CA TYR A 60 -7.60 1.46 -4.23
C TYR A 60 -8.18 2.88 -4.26
N ARG A 61 -9.50 3.00 -4.38
CA ARG A 61 -10.17 4.29 -4.34
C ARG A 61 -10.06 4.91 -2.94
N THR A 62 -9.71 6.18 -2.87
CA THR A 62 -9.76 6.95 -1.63
C THR A 62 -11.21 7.19 -1.20
N ILE A 63 -11.60 6.66 -0.05
CA ILE A 63 -12.91 6.88 0.57
C ILE A 63 -12.89 8.16 1.41
N PHE A 64 -11.78 8.39 2.10
CA PHE A 64 -11.63 9.50 3.03
C PHE A 64 -10.18 10.01 3.05
N THR A 65 -10.00 11.31 3.23
CA THR A 65 -8.69 11.93 3.45
C THR A 65 -8.80 12.89 4.63
N GLY A 66 -8.05 12.63 5.69
CA GLY A 66 -7.90 13.51 6.85
C GLY A 66 -6.63 14.33 6.77
N ASP A 67 -6.63 15.46 7.47
CA ASP A 67 -5.44 16.33 7.56
C ASP A 67 -4.38 15.75 8.51
N ASN A 68 -4.78 14.83 9.39
CA ASN A 68 -3.91 14.14 10.35
C ASN A 68 -4.34 12.68 10.56
N TYR A 69 -3.46 11.92 11.22
CA TYR A 69 -3.66 10.50 11.48
C TYR A 69 -4.84 10.24 12.42
N GLU A 70 -5.01 11.05 13.48
CA GLU A 70 -6.09 10.87 14.47
C GLU A 70 -7.48 11.02 13.85
N GLU A 71 -7.69 12.02 12.98
CA GLU A 71 -8.95 12.23 12.26
C GLU A 71 -9.29 11.03 11.36
N THR A 72 -8.28 10.55 10.63
CA THR A 72 -8.43 9.39 9.74
C THR A 72 -8.67 8.11 10.53
N GLN A 73 -8.00 7.96 11.67
CA GLN A 73 -8.21 6.84 12.59
C GLN A 73 -9.61 6.88 13.23
N MET A 74 -10.08 8.06 13.63
CA MET A 74 -11.42 8.21 14.21
C MET A 74 -12.51 7.77 13.25
N TRP A 75 -12.40 8.13 11.96
CA TRP A 75 -13.34 7.67 10.94
C TRP A 75 -13.46 6.14 10.87
N LEU A 76 -12.33 5.43 11.00
CA LEU A 76 -12.31 3.96 11.02
C LEU A 76 -12.93 3.40 12.30
N LEU A 77 -12.63 4.00 13.45
CA LEU A 77 -13.17 3.58 14.75
C LEU A 77 -14.67 3.85 14.87
N GLU A 78 -15.20 4.88 14.21
CA GLU A 78 -16.63 5.18 14.16
C GLU A 78 -17.44 4.05 13.49
N ASP A 79 -16.84 3.36 12.53
CA ASP A 79 -17.44 2.27 11.77
C ASP A 79 -16.95 0.88 12.28
N GLU A 80 -16.45 0.83 13.52
CA GLU A 80 -15.97 -0.36 14.24
C GLU A 80 -14.80 -1.12 13.58
N TYR A 81 -14.04 -0.49 12.69
CA TYR A 81 -12.85 -1.14 12.12
C TYR A 81 -11.78 -1.36 13.18
N GLU A 82 -11.12 -2.51 13.09
CA GLU A 82 -10.00 -2.89 13.94
C GLU A 82 -8.68 -2.80 13.18
N ARG A 83 -7.67 -2.17 13.81
CA ARG A 83 -6.32 -2.10 13.24
C ARG A 83 -5.66 -3.48 13.23
N VAL A 84 -5.13 -3.85 12.07
CA VAL A 84 -4.25 -5.01 11.93
C VAL A 84 -2.89 -4.70 12.56
N THR A 85 -2.60 -5.33 13.70
CA THR A 85 -1.29 -5.21 14.39
C THR A 85 -0.35 -6.40 14.12
N GLY A 86 -0.77 -7.37 13.31
CA GLY A 86 0.00 -8.60 13.06
C GLY A 86 -0.54 -9.42 11.89
N ARG A 87 -0.52 -10.76 12.01
CA ARG A 87 -1.15 -11.66 11.04
C ARG A 87 -2.58 -11.95 11.50
N PHE A 88 -3.58 -11.65 10.67
CA PHE A 88 -4.92 -12.23 10.82
C PHE A 88 -4.83 -13.71 10.43
N CYS A 89 -4.51 -14.57 11.39
CA CYS A 89 -4.76 -16.00 11.24
C CYS A 89 -6.23 -16.22 11.63
N GLN A 90 -7.07 -16.68 10.71
CA GLN A 90 -8.36 -17.25 11.11
C GLN A 90 -8.07 -18.36 12.15
N PRO A 91 -8.79 -18.40 13.29
CA PRO A 91 -8.77 -19.62 14.09
C PRO A 91 -9.36 -20.76 13.24
N GLU A 92 -8.64 -21.89 13.19
CA GLU A 92 -9.11 -23.16 12.59
C GLU A 92 -10.40 -23.67 13.23
#